data_AF-A0A968KJZ4-F1
#
_entry.id   AF-A0A968KJZ4-F1
#
_cell.length_a   1.000
_cell.length_b   1.000
_cell.length_c   1.000
_cell.angle_alpha   90.00
_cell.angle_beta   90.00
_cell.angle_gamma   90.00
#
_symmetry.space_group_name_H-M   'P 1'
#
loop_
_entity.id
_entity.type
_entity.pdbx_description
1 polymer ?
#
loop_
_entity_poly.entity_id
_entity_poly.type
_entity_poly.pdbx_seq_one_letter_code
_entity_poly.pdbx_strand_id
1 'polypeptide(L)'
;MKKHSVLGFLFFLTLAVLGSPLNGNLAYAGPKGIEFLEQLETGLIELSKKIRPSVVSLSPYVPSTPTGRLQGSLERGRPTNAGAGVIIDGRLGYIVTNH
;
A
#
# COMPACT_ATOMS: atom_id res chain seq x y z
N MET A 1 -50.26 -6.59 6.65
CA MET A 1 -49.20 -5.82 7.36
C MET A 1 -48.00 -5.65 6.42
N LYS A 2 -47.92 -4.57 5.63
CA LYS A 2 -46.83 -4.36 4.65
C LYS A 2 -46.44 -2.89 4.47
N LYS A 3 -46.84 -2.01 5.40
CA LYS A 3 -46.66 -0.55 5.32
C LYS A 3 -45.35 -0.04 5.95
N HIS A 4 -44.71 -0.82 6.84
CA HIS A 4 -43.48 -0.39 7.53
C HIS A 4 -42.21 -0.51 6.68
N SER A 5 -42.19 -1.36 5.66
CA SER A 5 -41.02 -1.57 4.79
C SER A 5 -40.78 -0.38 3.83
N VAL A 6 -41.86 0.22 3.33
CA VAL A 6 -41.78 1.36 2.38
C VAL A 6 -41.29 2.63 3.06
N LEU A 7 -41.68 2.86 4.32
CA LEU A 7 -41.24 4.04 5.07
C LEU A 7 -39.75 3.98 5.42
N GLY A 8 -39.23 2.80 5.78
CA GLY A 8 -37.79 2.59 5.98
C GLY A 8 -37.00 2.75 4.69
N PHE A 9 -37.56 2.31 3.55
CA PHE A 9 -36.94 2.50 2.24
C PHE A 9 -36.89 3.98 1.82
N LEU A 10 -37.97 4.74 2.05
CA LEU A 10 -37.98 6.20 1.81
C LEU A 10 -37.02 6.95 2.73
N PHE A 11 -36.89 6.51 3.99
CA PHE A 11 -35.93 7.09 4.93
C PHE A 11 -34.48 6.83 4.49
N PHE A 12 -34.17 5.62 4.02
CA PHE A 12 -32.85 5.31 3.46
C PHE A 12 -32.56 6.08 2.16
N LEU A 13 -33.56 6.25 1.29
CA LEU A 13 -33.41 7.01 0.05
C LEU A 13 -33.16 8.51 0.33
N THR A 14 -33.86 9.08 1.31
CA THR A 14 -33.66 10.48 1.72
C THR A 14 -32.31 10.69 2.41
N LEU A 15 -31.84 9.75 3.25
CA LEU A 15 -30.48 9.80 3.80
C LEU A 15 -29.40 9.66 2.72
N ALA A 16 -29.61 8.83 1.70
CA ALA A 16 -28.66 8.68 0.59
C ALA A 16 -28.59 9.93 -0.31
N VAL A 17 -29.69 10.67 -0.45
CA VAL A 17 -29.76 11.90 -1.24
C VAL A 17 -29.33 13.15 -0.46
N LEU A 18 -29.48 13.17 0.88
CA LEU A 18 -28.93 14.24 1.72
C LEU A 18 -27.47 14.01 2.14
N GLY A 19 -27.02 12.75 2.19
CA GLY A 19 -25.64 12.38 2.52
C GLY A 19 -24.67 12.43 1.34
N SER A 20 -25.19 12.58 0.11
CA SER A 20 -24.36 12.90 -1.04
C SER A 20 -23.92 14.37 -0.95
N PRO A 21 -22.63 14.68 -1.22
CA PRO A 21 -22.15 16.05 -1.22
C PRO A 21 -22.80 16.82 -2.38
N LEU A 22 -23.96 17.43 -2.13
CA LEU A 22 -24.61 18.38 -3.04
C LEU A 22 -23.80 19.68 -3.22
N ASN A 23 -22.74 19.88 -2.42
CA ASN A 23 -21.68 20.85 -2.68
C ASN A 23 -20.52 20.19 -3.44
N GLY A 24 -20.84 19.63 -4.61
CA GLY A 24 -19.86 19.06 -5.51
C GLY A 24 -19.12 20.16 -6.26
N ASN A 25 -18.01 20.65 -5.70
CA ASN A 25 -16.88 20.98 -6.56
C ASN A 25 -16.37 19.66 -7.14
N LEU A 26 -17.08 19.13 -8.14
CA LEU A 26 -16.61 18.02 -8.92
C LEU A 26 -15.34 18.53 -9.60
N ALA A 27 -14.18 18.06 -9.13
CA ALA A 27 -12.91 18.34 -9.77
C ALA A 27 -12.94 17.66 -11.14
N TYR A 28 -13.49 18.38 -12.12
CA TYR A 28 -13.57 17.94 -13.50
C TYR A 28 -12.30 18.40 -14.20
N ALA A 29 -11.39 17.46 -14.41
CA ALA A 29 -10.30 17.68 -15.34
C ALA A 29 -10.89 17.74 -16.75
N GLY A 30 -10.81 18.91 -17.39
CA GLY A 30 -11.09 19.03 -18.82
C GLY A 30 -10.10 18.20 -19.65
N PRO A 31 -10.22 18.15 -20.98
CA PRO A 31 -9.43 17.25 -21.84
C PRO A 31 -7.92 17.30 -21.60
N LYS A 32 -7.34 18.50 -21.45
CA LYS A 32 -5.91 18.69 -21.11
C LYS A 32 -5.55 18.19 -19.71
N GLY A 33 -6.48 18.30 -18.76
CA GLY A 33 -6.30 17.80 -17.41
C GLY A 33 -6.30 16.27 -17.37
N ILE A 34 -7.16 15.64 -18.15
CA ILE A 34 -7.18 14.17 -18.30
C ILE A 34 -5.87 13.69 -18.92
N GLU A 35 -5.43 14.30 -20.03
CA GLU A 35 -4.17 13.97 -20.67
C GLU A 35 -2.97 14.09 -19.70
N PHE A 36 -2.94 15.14 -18.88
CA PHE A 36 -1.90 15.31 -17.86
C PHE A 36 -1.95 14.22 -16.78
N LEU A 37 -3.14 13.83 -16.33
CA LEU A 37 -3.30 12.76 -15.35
C LEU A 37 -2.85 11.40 -15.90
N GLU A 38 -3.14 11.11 -17.18
CA GLU A 38 -2.68 9.91 -17.86
C GLU A 38 -1.15 9.88 -17.99
N GLN A 39 -0.53 11.04 -18.30
CA GLN A 39 0.93 11.16 -18.32
C GLN A 39 1.55 10.95 -16.95
N LEU A 40 0.94 11.49 -15.89
CA LEU A 40 1.39 11.28 -14.50
C LEU A 40 1.27 9.82 -14.09
N GLU A 41 0.13 9.18 -14.37
CA GLU A 41 -0.08 7.76 -14.08
C GLU A 41 0.99 6.91 -14.78
N THR A 42 1.18 7.14 -16.07
CA THR A 42 2.18 6.43 -16.88
C THR A 42 3.58 6.62 -16.28
N GLY A 43 3.97 7.86 -15.97
CA GLY A 43 5.26 8.17 -15.37
C GLY A 43 5.49 7.50 -14.02
N LEU A 44 4.47 7.47 -13.15
CA LEU A 44 4.54 6.77 -11.86
C LEU A 44 4.65 5.25 -12.04
N ILE A 45 3.90 4.67 -12.97
CA ILE A 45 3.97 3.25 -13.27
C ILE A 45 5.36 2.87 -13.78
N GLU A 46 5.90 3.63 -14.74
CA GLU A 46 7.22 3.38 -15.32
C GLU A 46 8.33 3.52 -14.28
N LEU A 47 8.27 4.57 -13.46
CA LEU A 47 9.21 4.75 -12.36
C LEU A 47 9.13 3.56 -11.40
N SER A 48 7.93 3.13 -11.01
CA SER A 48 7.74 1.98 -10.14
C SER A 48 8.34 0.71 -10.74
N LYS A 49 8.15 0.46 -12.05
CA LYS A 49 8.70 -0.71 -12.75
C LYS A 49 10.22 -0.69 -12.74
N LYS A 50 10.82 0.49 -12.93
CA LYS A 50 12.28 0.68 -12.96
C LYS A 50 12.93 0.49 -11.58
N ILE A 51 12.33 1.01 -10.51
CA ILE A 51 12.92 0.96 -9.16
C ILE A 51 12.63 -0.35 -8.42
N ARG A 52 11.52 -1.03 -8.73
CA ARG A 52 11.07 -2.26 -8.05
C ARG A 52 12.14 -3.33 -7.87
N PRO A 53 12.97 -3.69 -8.88
CA PRO A 53 13.98 -4.73 -8.68
C PRO A 53 15.12 -4.32 -7.73
N SER A 54 15.32 -3.03 -7.48
CA SER A 54 16.37 -2.52 -6.58
C SER A 54 15.93 -2.41 -5.12
N VAL A 55 14.63 -2.44 -4.84
CA VAL A 55 14.08 -2.32 -3.48
C VAL A 55 13.93 -3.72 -2.87
N VAL A 56 14.48 -3.91 -1.67
CA VAL A 56 14.48 -5.19 -0.95
C VAL A 56 13.86 -5.05 0.43
N SER A 57 13.27 -6.16 0.91
CA SER A 57 12.80 -6.29 2.30
C SER A 57 13.93 -6.78 3.19
N LEU A 58 14.11 -6.13 4.33
CA LEU A 58 15.12 -6.47 5.33
C LEU A 58 14.42 -6.97 6.60
N SER A 59 14.71 -8.19 7.02
CA SER A 59 14.15 -8.79 8.24
C SER A 59 15.29 -9.33 9.11
N PRO A 60 15.84 -8.53 10.05
CA PRO A 60 16.93 -8.97 10.90
C PRO A 60 16.55 -10.21 11.70
N TYR A 61 17.41 -11.22 11.63
CA TYR A 61 17.29 -12.44 12.41
C TYR A 61 17.75 -12.20 13.85
N VAL A 62 16.92 -12.56 14.81
CA VAL A 62 17.28 -12.60 16.23
C VAL A 62 17.17 -14.04 16.72
N PRO A 63 18.27 -14.65 17.20
CA PRO A 63 18.22 -16.01 17.74
C PRO A 63 17.41 -16.02 19.05
N SER A 64 16.56 -17.03 19.22
CA SER A 64 15.72 -17.19 20.41
C SER A 64 16.51 -17.44 21.70
N THR A 65 17.79 -17.82 21.61
CA THR A 65 18.66 -18.13 22.76
C THR A 65 20.12 -17.78 22.46
N PRO A 66 20.92 -17.24 23.41
CA PRO A 66 22.32 -16.85 23.19
C PRO A 66 23.27 -18.05 22.97
N THR A 67 22.82 -19.26 23.31
CA THR A 67 23.60 -20.49 23.28
C THR A 67 23.06 -21.45 22.23
N GLY A 68 23.82 -21.66 21.16
CA GLY A 68 23.62 -22.78 20.25
C GLY A 68 23.08 -22.40 18.89
N ARG A 69 23.99 -22.19 17.94
CA ARG A 69 23.73 -22.36 16.52
C ARG A 69 23.33 -23.82 16.28
N LEU A 70 22.04 -24.15 16.38
CA LEU A 70 21.53 -25.40 15.84
C LEU A 70 21.02 -25.11 14.43
N GLN A 71 21.96 -25.19 13.47
CA GLN A 71 21.65 -25.33 12.06
C GLN A 71 20.87 -26.65 11.90
N GLY A 72 19.56 -26.61 12.10
CA GLY A 72 18.69 -27.78 12.15
C GLY A 72 17.60 -27.77 13.22
N SER A 73 17.58 -26.82 14.17
CA SER A 73 16.45 -26.69 15.09
C SER A 73 15.27 -26.01 14.38
N LEU A 74 14.11 -26.66 14.42
CA LEU A 74 12.85 -26.23 13.81
C LEU A 74 12.27 -24.92 14.40
N GLU A 75 12.87 -24.42 15.48
CA GLU A 75 12.57 -23.11 16.09
C GLU A 75 13.14 -21.99 15.20
N ARG A 76 12.40 -21.72 14.12
CA ARG A 76 12.67 -20.68 13.14
C ARG A 76 12.67 -19.33 13.85
N GLY A 77 13.86 -18.77 14.11
CA GLY A 77 13.99 -17.47 14.78
C GLY A 77 13.11 -16.43 14.08
N ARG A 78 12.26 -15.78 14.88
CA ARG A 78 11.27 -14.83 14.38
C ARG A 78 11.95 -13.47 14.19
N PRO A 79 11.79 -12.80 13.05
CA PRO A 79 12.33 -11.47 12.89
C PRO A 79 11.68 -10.53 13.91
N THR A 80 12.50 -9.81 14.65
CA THR A 80 12.03 -8.85 15.67
C THR A 80 11.58 -7.54 15.03
N ASN A 81 12.05 -7.25 13.82
CA ASN A 81 11.68 -6.06 13.05
C ASN A 81 11.64 -6.37 11.54
N ALA A 82 11.01 -5.50 10.76
CA ALA A 82 11.01 -5.52 9.30
C ALA A 82 11.28 -4.10 8.77
N GLY A 83 12.09 -3.99 7.73
CA GLY A 83 12.48 -2.74 7.09
C GLY A 83 12.64 -2.90 5.58
N ALA A 84 13.05 -1.82 4.92
CA ALA A 84 13.29 -1.79 3.49
C ALA A 84 14.67 -1.18 3.20
N GLY A 85 15.31 -1.66 2.16
CA GLY A 85 16.57 -1.12 1.68
C GLY A 85 16.59 -1.00 0.16
N VAL A 86 17.57 -0.26 -0.36
CA VAL A 86 17.80 -0.11 -1.80
C VAL A 86 19.19 -0.63 -2.14
N ILE A 87 19.27 -1.51 -3.12
CA ILE A 87 20.53 -2.01 -3.67
C ILE A 87 21.18 -0.89 -4.48
N ILE A 88 22.40 -0.49 -4.09
CA ILE A 88 23.21 0.51 -4.82
C ILE A 88 24.32 -0.14 -5.64
N ASP A 89 24.78 -1.34 -5.25
CA ASP A 89 25.71 -2.16 -6.01
C ASP A 89 25.30 -3.64 -5.90
N GLY A 90 24.73 -4.17 -6.99
CA GLY A 90 24.30 -5.57 -7.04
C GLY A 90 25.43 -6.59 -7.20
N ARG A 91 26.65 -6.17 -7.56
CA ARG A 91 27.82 -7.05 -7.68
C ARG A 91 28.48 -7.27 -6.33
N LEU A 92 28.64 -6.19 -5.56
CA LEU A 92 29.21 -6.22 -4.22
C LEU A 92 28.16 -6.51 -3.12
N GLY A 93 26.88 -6.39 -3.46
CA GLY A 93 25.78 -6.64 -2.53
C GLY A 93 25.54 -5.47 -1.56
N TYR A 94 25.87 -4.24 -1.95
CA TYR A 94 25.69 -3.07 -1.08
C TYR A 94 24.24 -2.59 -1.09
N ILE A 95 23.69 -2.45 0.11
CA ILE A 95 22.30 -2.03 0.38
C ILE A 95 22.34 -0.83 1.31
N VAL A 96 21.60 0.21 0.97
CA VAL A 96 21.37 1.38 1.83
C VAL A 96 20.02 1.23 2.53
N THR A 97 20.01 1.44 3.84
CA THR A 97 18.83 1.45 4.71
C THR A 97 18.98 2.56 5.75
N ASN A 98 17.92 2.84 6.51
CA ASN A 98 17.98 3.69 7.69
C ASN A 98 18.81 3.04 8.83
N HIS A 99 19.26 3.88 9.77
CA HIS A 99 19.88 3.46 11.02
C HIS A 99 18.83 3.00 12.03
#